data_AF-A0A4R0HKZ5-F1
#
_entry.id   AF-A0A4R0HKZ5-F1
#
_cell.length_a   1.000
_cell.length_b   1.000
_cell.length_c   1.000
_cell.angle_alpha   90.00
_cell.angle_beta   90.00
_cell.angle_gamma   90.00
#
_symmetry.space_group_name_H-M   'P 1'
#
loop_
_entity.id
_entity.type
_entity.pdbx_description
1 polymer ?
#
loop_
_entity_poly.entity_id
_entity_poly.type
_entity_poly.pdbx_seq_one_letter_code
_entity_poly.pdbx_strand_id
1 'polypeptide(L)'
;MRTVVNDVQRELTVVENSELRRYELLVAGTTAGTLDFRVVGRRRVLGHTEIAADQRGRGLATTLIKAVLDDLLATGVRVTNYCPAVERFLQDHPQYVVVLDPSHPPIHPHSRSAADEKKQVDHSAPLQQLVHAQHSRLRELAARSQDPSMDGFERRRITDHFTAVAAQHAAAVADVLLSAARMLPGEDTGVLLDNLKQFEQALRVLKGRAYGDARFLNLSATETWREVERLLAEHESTETRIVSGLERLHGADGATDLARALAQRQWSSPTRPHPNSPHAGVAGRFAHQLWRIADSTWDELEGRGLPTEPAEHANRHSAFSHYLFGTPDDAGSPGGTDTPHIHQDPGKQ
;
A
#
# COMPACT_ATOMS: atom_id res chain seq x y z
N MET A 1 -22.13 -17.68 18.67
CA MET A 1 -21.12 -16.66 19.03
C MET A 1 -20.55 -16.99 20.39
N ARG A 2 -19.22 -16.90 20.57
CA ARG A 2 -18.52 -17.15 21.84
C ARG A 2 -17.93 -15.83 22.35
N THR A 3 -18.19 -15.46 23.60
CA THR A 3 -17.55 -14.28 24.20
C THR A 3 -16.07 -14.56 24.47
N VAL A 4 -15.21 -13.69 23.95
CA VAL A 4 -13.75 -13.75 24.11
C VAL A 4 -13.31 -12.89 25.28
N VAL A 5 -13.81 -11.65 25.33
CA VAL A 5 -13.56 -10.70 26.42
C VAL A 5 -14.85 -9.95 26.72
N ASN A 6 -15.11 -9.69 28.00
CA ASN A 6 -16.17 -8.81 28.45
C ASN A 6 -15.60 -7.83 29.49
N ASP A 7 -15.41 -6.57 29.08
CA ASP A 7 -14.97 -5.48 29.93
C ASP A 7 -16.18 -4.59 30.28
N VAL A 8 -16.76 -4.86 31.44
CA VAL A 8 -17.94 -4.17 31.96
C VAL A 8 -17.64 -2.70 32.29
N GLN A 9 -16.39 -2.37 32.65
CA GLN A 9 -16.04 -0.99 33.02
C GLN A 9 -15.92 -0.07 31.81
N ARG A 10 -15.53 -0.61 30.66
CA ARG A 10 -15.42 0.14 29.39
C ARG A 10 -16.59 -0.10 28.45
N GLU A 11 -17.57 -0.91 28.85
CA GLU A 11 -18.69 -1.38 28.00
C GLU A 11 -18.21 -2.00 26.68
N LEU A 12 -17.06 -2.69 26.71
CA LEU A 12 -16.46 -3.34 25.55
C LEU A 12 -16.63 -4.84 25.64
N THR A 13 -17.18 -5.46 24.60
CA THR A 13 -17.27 -6.92 24.50
C THR A 13 -16.65 -7.37 23.20
N VAL A 14 -15.74 -8.36 23.24
CA VAL A 14 -15.24 -9.02 22.03
C VAL A 14 -15.89 -10.39 21.94
N VAL A 15 -16.53 -10.68 20.81
CA VAL A 15 -17.22 -11.94 20.55
C VAL A 15 -16.65 -12.60 19.29
N GLU A 16 -16.42 -13.90 19.35
CA GLU A 16 -16.12 -14.72 18.19
C GLU A 16 -17.42 -15.16 17.53
N ASN A 17 -17.63 -14.70 16.30
CA ASN A 17 -18.70 -15.16 15.44
C ASN A 17 -18.16 -16.23 14.47
N SER A 18 -18.34 -17.49 14.84
CA SER A 18 -17.87 -18.64 14.06
C SER A 18 -18.58 -18.80 12.72
N GLU A 19 -19.84 -18.36 12.62
CA GLU A 19 -20.65 -18.44 11.39
C GLU A 19 -20.18 -17.40 10.37
N LEU A 20 -20.00 -16.15 10.82
CA LEU A 20 -19.50 -15.05 9.99
C LEU A 20 -17.97 -14.99 9.89
N ARG A 21 -17.27 -15.94 10.53
CA ARG A 21 -15.81 -16.08 10.50
C ARG A 21 -15.08 -14.78 10.89
N ARG A 22 -15.55 -14.12 11.94
CA ARG A 22 -14.99 -12.85 12.43
C ARG A 22 -15.08 -12.74 13.94
N TYR A 23 -14.16 -11.98 14.52
CA TYR A 23 -14.31 -11.42 15.84
C TYR A 23 -15.00 -10.07 15.72
N GLU A 24 -15.93 -9.77 16.61
CA GLU A 24 -16.67 -8.51 16.63
C GLU A 24 -16.39 -7.82 17.97
N LEU A 25 -16.01 -6.55 17.90
CA LEU A 25 -15.93 -5.66 19.04
C LEU A 25 -17.26 -4.91 19.16
N LEU A 26 -17.95 -5.09 20.27
CA LEU A 26 -19.17 -4.40 20.64
C LEU A 26 -18.82 -3.28 21.64
N VAL A 27 -19.32 -2.07 21.40
CA VAL A 27 -19.30 -0.93 22.32
C VAL A 27 -20.75 -0.65 22.72
N ALA A 28 -21.08 -0.71 24.00
CA ALA A 28 -22.45 -0.55 24.49
C ALA A 28 -23.48 -1.44 23.72
N GLY A 29 -23.06 -2.65 23.35
CA GLY A 29 -23.89 -3.61 22.60
C GLY A 29 -23.96 -3.41 21.09
N THR A 30 -23.30 -2.39 20.52
CA THR A 30 -23.27 -2.12 19.07
C THR A 30 -21.92 -2.49 18.47
N THR A 31 -21.89 -3.17 17.32
CA THR A 31 -20.64 -3.54 16.63
C THR A 31 -19.86 -2.30 16.20
N ALA A 32 -18.74 -2.06 16.87
CA ALA A 32 -17.80 -0.97 16.62
C ALA A 32 -16.58 -1.40 15.80
N GLY A 33 -16.31 -2.70 15.69
CA GLY A 33 -15.21 -3.20 14.88
C GLY A 33 -15.24 -4.70 14.65
N THR A 34 -14.50 -5.16 13.66
CA THR A 34 -14.40 -6.57 13.30
C THR A 34 -12.99 -6.98 12.92
N LEU A 35 -12.61 -8.22 13.22
CA LEU A 35 -11.38 -8.86 12.76
C LEU A 35 -11.74 -10.20 12.11
N ASP A 36 -11.63 -10.26 10.79
CA ASP A 36 -11.95 -11.47 10.03
C ASP A 36 -10.88 -12.55 10.19
N PHE A 37 -11.30 -13.81 10.21
CA PHE A 37 -10.41 -14.96 10.28
C PHE A 37 -10.84 -16.11 9.36
N ARG A 38 -9.91 -17.01 9.02
CA ARG A 38 -10.21 -18.35 8.52
C ARG A 38 -9.62 -19.40 9.45
N VAL A 39 -10.18 -20.61 9.41
CA VAL A 39 -9.61 -21.78 10.08
C VAL A 39 -8.98 -22.66 9.02
N VAL A 40 -7.68 -22.90 9.11
CA VAL A 40 -6.93 -23.77 8.19
C VAL A 40 -6.24 -24.84 9.05
N GLY A 41 -6.73 -26.07 9.00
CA GLY A 41 -6.27 -27.12 9.90
C GLY A 41 -6.44 -26.70 11.37
N ARG A 42 -5.33 -26.64 12.11
CA ARG A 42 -5.30 -26.23 13.53
C ARG A 42 -4.94 -24.76 13.76
N ARG A 43 -4.74 -23.98 12.70
CA ARG A 43 -4.33 -22.57 12.80
C ARG A 43 -5.42 -21.60 12.39
N ARG A 44 -5.29 -20.37 12.89
CA ARG A 44 -6.13 -19.23 12.54
C ARG A 44 -5.40 -18.35 11.54
N VAL A 45 -6.07 -18.00 10.45
CA VAL A 45 -5.54 -17.06 9.45
C VAL A 45 -6.26 -15.74 9.66
N LEU A 46 -5.56 -14.71 10.14
CA LEU A 46 -6.14 -13.38 10.38
C LEU A 46 -6.03 -12.51 9.13
N GLY A 47 -7.15 -11.93 8.69
CA GLY A 47 -7.24 -11.29 7.38
C GLY A 47 -7.27 -9.77 7.44
N HIS A 48 -8.30 -9.19 8.05
CA HIS A 48 -8.55 -7.75 7.99
C HIS A 48 -9.23 -7.28 9.28
N THR A 49 -8.78 -6.13 9.79
CA THR A 49 -9.38 -5.45 10.93
C THR A 49 -10.08 -4.19 10.41
N GLU A 50 -11.33 -3.99 10.80
CA GLU A 50 -12.11 -2.80 10.48
C GLU A 50 -12.72 -2.20 11.75
N ILE A 51 -12.68 -0.88 11.89
CA ILE A 51 -13.39 -0.14 12.95
C ILE A 51 -14.42 0.77 12.26
N ALA A 52 -15.63 0.83 12.81
CA ALA A 52 -16.70 1.71 12.35
C ALA A 52 -16.21 3.17 12.32
N ALA A 53 -16.54 3.90 11.26
CA ALA A 53 -15.92 5.20 10.96
C ALA A 53 -16.06 6.23 12.09
N ASP A 54 -17.22 6.25 12.75
CA ASP A 54 -17.57 7.09 13.90
C ASP A 54 -16.90 6.68 15.22
N GLN A 55 -16.29 5.49 15.27
CA GLN A 55 -15.64 4.92 16.45
C GLN A 55 -14.10 4.90 16.34
N ARG A 56 -13.54 5.38 15.23
CA ARG A 56 -12.08 5.41 14.97
C ARG A 56 -11.36 6.42 15.86
N GLY A 57 -10.03 6.26 15.98
CA GLY A 57 -9.17 7.14 16.80
C GLY A 57 -9.24 6.89 18.30
N ARG A 58 -10.05 5.93 18.75
CA ARG A 58 -10.27 5.62 20.18
C ARG A 58 -9.47 4.40 20.69
N GLY A 59 -8.50 3.92 19.90
CA GLY A 59 -7.70 2.73 20.25
C GLY A 59 -8.44 1.39 20.16
N LEU A 60 -9.64 1.37 19.59
CA LEU A 60 -10.50 0.16 19.55
C LEU A 60 -9.90 -0.98 18.71
N ALA A 61 -9.16 -0.68 17.64
CA ALA A 61 -8.45 -1.68 16.84
C ALA A 61 -7.42 -2.43 17.68
N THR A 62 -6.58 -1.70 18.43
CA THR A 62 -5.60 -2.26 19.36
C THR A 62 -6.26 -3.14 20.41
N THR A 63 -7.38 -2.67 20.99
CA THR A 63 -8.15 -3.45 21.97
C THR A 63 -8.68 -4.76 21.40
N LEU A 64 -9.27 -4.71 20.19
CA LEU A 64 -9.79 -5.90 19.51
C LEU A 64 -8.67 -6.89 19.18
N ILE A 65 -7.58 -6.41 18.56
CA ILE A 65 -6.44 -7.26 18.17
C ILE A 65 -5.83 -7.91 19.40
N LYS A 66 -5.57 -7.14 20.46
CA LYS A 66 -5.02 -7.66 21.71
C LYS A 66 -5.91 -8.77 22.29
N ALA A 67 -7.22 -8.52 22.39
CA ALA A 67 -8.16 -9.49 22.93
C ALA A 67 -8.16 -10.81 22.13
N VAL A 68 -8.11 -10.72 20.80
CA VAL A 68 -8.06 -11.90 19.93
C VAL A 68 -6.74 -12.64 20.07
N LEU A 69 -5.60 -11.95 20.11
CA LEU A 69 -4.30 -12.60 20.25
C LEU A 69 -4.11 -13.23 21.65
N ASP A 70 -4.59 -12.59 22.71
CA ASP A 70 -4.61 -13.15 24.07
C ASP A 70 -5.38 -14.47 24.11
N ASP A 71 -6.56 -14.52 23.50
CA ASP A 71 -7.39 -15.73 23.42
C ASP A 71 -6.74 -16.84 22.59
N LEU A 72 -6.18 -16.51 21.43
CA LEU A 72 -5.50 -17.48 20.58
C LEU A 72 -4.24 -18.03 21.26
N LEU A 73 -3.53 -17.19 22.01
CA LEU A 73 -2.38 -17.61 22.82
C LEU A 73 -2.82 -18.53 23.96
N ALA A 74 -3.87 -18.20 24.70
CA ALA A 74 -4.39 -19.00 25.80
C ALA A 74 -4.95 -20.36 25.35
N THR A 75 -5.54 -20.41 24.15
CA THR A 75 -6.09 -21.63 23.56
C THR A 75 -5.05 -22.45 22.79
N GLY A 76 -3.81 -21.96 22.68
CA GLY A 76 -2.73 -22.63 21.95
C GLY A 76 -2.93 -22.70 20.43
N VAL A 77 -3.81 -21.87 19.88
CA VAL A 77 -4.08 -21.82 18.44
C VAL A 77 -3.01 -20.96 17.76
N ARG A 78 -2.26 -21.55 16.82
CA ARG A 78 -1.26 -20.82 16.03
C ARG A 78 -1.91 -19.87 15.04
N VAL A 79 -1.23 -18.78 14.73
CA VAL A 79 -1.72 -17.74 13.81
C VAL A 79 -0.86 -17.62 12.57
N THR A 80 -1.48 -17.56 11.39
CA THR A 80 -0.87 -16.94 10.20
C THR A 80 -1.49 -15.55 10.06
N ASN A 81 -0.65 -14.52 10.07
CA ASN A 81 -1.11 -13.15 9.95
C ASN A 81 -1.01 -12.65 8.51
N TYR A 82 -2.13 -12.21 7.93
CA TYR A 82 -2.17 -11.39 6.71
C TYR A 82 -2.73 -10.00 6.97
N CYS A 83 -3.12 -9.68 8.21
CA CYS A 83 -3.68 -8.40 8.58
C CYS A 83 -2.55 -7.41 8.96
N PRO A 84 -2.38 -6.30 8.24
CA PRO A 84 -1.36 -5.30 8.57
C PRO A 84 -1.60 -4.61 9.90
N ALA A 85 -2.85 -4.45 10.34
CA ALA A 85 -3.16 -3.88 11.66
C ALA A 85 -2.64 -4.79 12.79
N VAL A 86 -2.78 -6.11 12.63
CA VAL A 86 -2.20 -7.10 13.54
C VAL A 86 -0.68 -7.09 13.43
N GLU A 87 -0.12 -6.94 12.23
CA GLU A 87 1.34 -6.85 12.03
C GLU A 87 1.94 -5.66 12.80
N ARG A 88 1.32 -4.48 12.66
CA ARG A 88 1.70 -3.26 13.39
C ARG A 88 1.63 -3.49 14.90
N PHE A 89 0.56 -4.10 15.38
CA PHE A 89 0.40 -4.46 16.79
C PHE A 89 1.54 -5.37 17.28
N LEU A 90 1.93 -6.37 16.49
CA LEU A 90 3.02 -7.29 16.84
C LEU A 90 4.40 -6.61 16.90
N GLN A 91 4.64 -5.60 16.06
CA GLN A 91 5.87 -4.80 16.10
C GLN A 91 6.00 -4.03 17.42
N ASP A 92 4.90 -3.42 17.87
CA ASP A 92 4.85 -2.66 19.11
C ASP A 92 4.72 -3.59 20.35
N HIS A 93 4.35 -4.86 20.14
CA HIS A 93 4.14 -5.87 21.18
C HIS A 93 4.79 -7.22 20.85
N PRO A 94 6.15 -7.29 20.86
CA PRO A 94 6.89 -8.47 20.41
C PRO A 94 6.61 -9.74 21.22
N GLN A 95 6.07 -9.63 22.44
CA GLN A 95 5.68 -10.78 23.25
C GLN A 95 4.62 -11.68 22.58
N TYR A 96 3.85 -11.14 21.63
CA TYR A 96 2.82 -11.91 20.91
C TYR A 96 3.36 -12.67 19.70
N VAL A 97 4.60 -12.42 19.26
CA VAL A 97 5.20 -13.14 18.11
C VAL A 97 5.20 -14.65 18.32
N VAL A 98 5.24 -15.11 19.58
CA VAL A 98 5.15 -16.53 19.95
C VAL A 98 3.88 -17.22 19.44
N VAL A 99 2.79 -16.47 19.19
CA VAL A 99 1.53 -17.02 18.69
C VAL A 99 1.58 -17.36 17.19
N LEU A 100 2.51 -16.75 16.45
CA LEU A 100 2.63 -16.93 15.00
C LEU A 100 3.14 -18.32 14.64
N ASP A 101 2.53 -18.99 13.67
CA ASP A 101 3.04 -20.25 13.12
C ASP A 101 4.42 -20.04 12.45
N PRO A 102 5.52 -20.63 12.97
CA PRO A 102 6.85 -20.39 12.41
C PRO A 102 7.02 -21.00 11.02
N SER A 103 6.18 -21.97 10.67
CA SER A 103 6.18 -22.61 9.35
C SER A 103 5.43 -21.81 8.28
N HIS A 104 4.72 -20.74 8.68
CA HIS A 104 3.93 -19.88 7.81
C HIS A 104 4.09 -18.41 8.24
N PRO A 105 5.28 -17.81 8.04
CA PRO A 105 5.56 -16.44 8.48
C PRO A 105 4.65 -15.41 7.78
N PRO A 106 4.42 -14.23 8.39
CA PRO A 106 3.75 -13.12 7.73
C PRO A 106 4.46 -12.77 6.41
N ILE A 107 3.71 -12.38 5.38
CA ILE A 107 4.31 -11.98 4.10
C ILE A 107 5.13 -10.71 4.34
N HIS A 108 6.45 -10.84 4.37
CA HIS A 108 7.32 -9.73 4.00
C HIS A 108 7.18 -9.50 2.49
N PRO A 109 7.07 -8.25 2.01
CA PRO A 109 7.11 -7.97 0.58
C PRO A 109 8.39 -8.61 0.00
N HIS A 110 8.18 -9.47 -0.99
CA HIS A 110 9.12 -10.47 -1.51
C HIS A 110 10.59 -10.03 -1.53
N SER A 111 11.46 -10.78 -0.83
CA SER A 111 12.85 -10.95 -1.29
C SER A 111 12.82 -11.73 -2.60
N ARG A 112 13.36 -11.15 -3.67
CA ARG A 112 13.48 -11.80 -4.99
C ARG A 112 14.11 -13.18 -4.83
N SER A 113 13.42 -14.22 -5.32
CA SER A 113 14.05 -15.52 -5.55
C SER A 113 14.94 -15.42 -6.78
N ALA A 114 16.15 -15.96 -6.68
CA ALA A 114 17.18 -15.97 -7.73
C ALA A 114 16.82 -16.85 -8.96
N ALA A 115 15.54 -17.11 -9.22
CA ALA A 115 15.08 -18.02 -10.26
C ALA A 115 14.46 -17.33 -11.50
N ASP A 116 14.30 -16.00 -11.51
CA ASP A 116 13.69 -15.26 -12.64
C ASP A 116 14.71 -14.71 -13.67
N GLU A 117 15.95 -15.21 -13.66
CA GLU A 117 17.07 -14.62 -14.42
C GLU A 117 17.24 -15.14 -15.86
N LYS A 118 16.15 -15.57 -16.51
CA LYS A 118 16.16 -15.85 -17.95
C LYS A 118 14.93 -15.28 -18.63
N LYS A 119 14.94 -13.98 -18.92
CA LYS A 119 14.06 -13.39 -19.93
C LYS A 119 14.88 -12.61 -20.94
N GLN A 120 14.64 -12.93 -22.21
CA GLN A 120 15.22 -12.35 -23.42
C GLN A 120 15.44 -10.83 -23.27
N VAL A 121 16.65 -10.35 -23.53
CA VAL A 121 16.97 -8.91 -23.56
C VAL A 121 16.25 -8.30 -24.75
N ASP A 122 15.16 -7.57 -24.47
CA ASP A 122 14.51 -6.71 -25.44
C ASP A 122 15.42 -5.49 -25.73
N HIS A 123 15.50 -5.06 -26.99
CA HIS A 123 16.36 -3.95 -27.43
C HIS A 123 15.61 -2.61 -27.47
N SER A 124 14.42 -2.53 -26.88
CA SER A 124 13.68 -1.29 -26.68
C SER A 124 14.39 -0.35 -25.70
N ALA A 125 14.15 0.96 -25.82
CA ALA A 125 14.75 1.95 -24.93
C ALA A 125 14.22 1.83 -23.48
N PRO A 126 15.00 2.25 -22.47
CA PRO A 126 14.78 1.88 -21.07
C PRO A 126 13.46 2.40 -20.48
N LEU A 127 12.94 3.53 -20.97
CA LEU A 127 11.66 4.07 -20.52
C LEU A 127 10.49 3.28 -21.12
N GLN A 128 10.58 2.92 -22.39
CA GLN A 128 9.58 2.07 -23.05
C GLN A 128 9.49 0.67 -22.41
N GLN A 129 10.63 0.08 -22.01
CA GLN A 129 10.67 -1.19 -21.27
C GLN A 129 9.94 -1.11 -19.93
N LEU A 130 10.20 -0.05 -19.16
CA LEU A 130 9.58 0.15 -17.85
C LEU A 130 8.05 0.24 -17.98
N VAL A 131 7.56 1.08 -18.89
CA VAL A 131 6.12 1.26 -19.13
C VAL A 131 5.47 -0.05 -19.56
N HIS A 132 6.09 -0.80 -20.49
CA HIS A 132 5.56 -2.09 -20.93
C HIS A 132 5.47 -3.12 -19.79
N ALA A 133 6.48 -3.15 -18.90
CA ALA A 133 6.49 -4.02 -17.73
C ALA A 133 5.38 -3.65 -16.72
N GLN A 134 5.19 -2.35 -16.46
CA GLN A 134 4.13 -1.84 -15.59
C GLN A 134 2.74 -2.21 -16.12
N HIS A 135 2.48 -1.99 -17.41
CA HIS A 135 1.21 -2.34 -18.05
C HIS A 135 0.96 -3.85 -18.08
N SER A 136 2.00 -4.65 -18.32
CA SER A 136 1.87 -6.12 -18.26
C SER A 136 1.42 -6.59 -16.88
N ARG A 137 1.96 -5.99 -15.80
CA ARG A 137 1.53 -6.26 -14.42
C ARG A 137 0.09 -5.82 -14.16
N LEU A 138 -0.31 -4.64 -14.65
CA LEU A 138 -1.69 -4.15 -14.52
C LEU A 138 -2.69 -5.06 -15.24
N ARG A 139 -2.36 -5.52 -16.45
CA ARG A 139 -3.19 -6.47 -17.21
C ARG A 139 -3.32 -7.82 -16.50
N GLU A 140 -2.25 -8.33 -15.90
CA GLU A 140 -2.30 -9.57 -15.11
C GLU A 140 -3.22 -9.42 -13.88
N LEU A 141 -3.06 -8.33 -13.12
CA LEU A 141 -3.89 -8.05 -11.95
C LEU A 141 -5.37 -7.86 -12.34
N ALA A 142 -5.65 -7.19 -13.45
CA ALA A 142 -7.01 -7.02 -13.98
C ALA A 142 -7.64 -8.37 -14.37
N ALA A 143 -6.89 -9.23 -15.07
CA ALA A 143 -7.37 -10.56 -15.46
C ALA A 143 -7.68 -11.43 -14.23
N ARG A 144 -6.77 -11.45 -13.25
CA ARG A 144 -6.99 -12.19 -11.99
C ARG A 144 -8.16 -11.65 -11.17
N SER A 145 -8.39 -10.34 -11.19
CA SER A 145 -9.52 -9.70 -10.51
C SER A 145 -10.88 -10.09 -11.09
N GLN A 146 -10.92 -10.67 -12.29
CA GLN A 146 -12.13 -11.09 -12.97
C GLN A 146 -12.31 -12.61 -13.00
N ASP A 147 -11.41 -13.37 -12.36
CA ASP A 147 -11.47 -14.84 -12.33
C ASP A 147 -12.71 -15.33 -11.56
N PRO A 148 -13.66 -16.02 -12.23
CA PRO A 148 -14.87 -16.52 -11.58
C PRO A 148 -14.59 -17.73 -10.68
N SER A 149 -13.47 -18.44 -10.88
CA SER A 149 -13.08 -19.59 -10.07
C SER A 149 -12.46 -19.19 -8.73
N MET A 150 -12.00 -17.94 -8.62
CA MET A 150 -11.37 -17.40 -7.42
C MET A 150 -12.39 -17.11 -6.32
N ASP A 151 -11.98 -17.29 -5.06
CA ASP A 151 -12.81 -16.94 -3.91
C ASP A 151 -13.10 -15.42 -3.90
N GLY A 152 -14.31 -15.02 -3.51
CA GLY A 152 -14.74 -13.62 -3.62
C GLY A 152 -13.91 -12.63 -2.80
N PHE A 153 -13.28 -13.11 -1.72
CA PHE A 153 -12.40 -12.30 -0.89
C PHE A 153 -11.02 -12.13 -1.55
N GLU A 154 -10.44 -13.20 -2.07
CA GLU A 154 -9.17 -13.15 -2.81
C GLU A 154 -9.34 -12.28 -4.07
N ARG A 155 -10.44 -12.43 -4.79
CA ARG A 155 -10.76 -11.59 -5.95
C ARG A 155 -10.83 -10.10 -5.59
N ARG A 156 -11.45 -9.77 -4.45
CA ARG A 156 -11.52 -8.39 -3.94
C ARG A 156 -10.15 -7.85 -3.54
N ARG A 157 -9.33 -8.66 -2.87
CA ARG A 157 -7.94 -8.31 -2.54
C ARG A 157 -7.09 -8.06 -3.79
N ILE A 158 -7.22 -8.88 -4.82
CA ILE A 158 -6.52 -8.66 -6.10
C ILE A 158 -7.05 -7.40 -6.80
N THR A 159 -8.36 -7.14 -6.73
CA THR A 159 -8.97 -5.89 -7.22
C THR A 159 -8.41 -4.66 -6.50
N ASP A 160 -8.18 -4.76 -5.19
CA ASP A 160 -7.57 -3.70 -4.40
C ASP A 160 -6.13 -3.44 -4.80
N HIS A 161 -5.36 -4.51 -5.00
CA HIS A 161 -3.98 -4.43 -5.48
C HIS A 161 -3.92 -3.81 -6.88
N PHE A 162 -4.80 -4.24 -7.80
CA PHE A 162 -4.95 -3.63 -9.12
C PHE A 162 -5.22 -2.12 -8.99
N THR A 163 -6.23 -1.73 -8.22
CA THR A 163 -6.64 -0.33 -8.09
C THR A 163 -5.53 0.54 -7.51
N ALA A 164 -4.79 0.02 -6.53
CA ALA A 164 -3.68 0.75 -5.92
C ALA A 164 -2.51 0.94 -6.89
N VAL A 165 -2.08 -0.12 -7.59
CA VAL A 165 -0.98 -0.03 -8.56
C VAL A 165 -1.38 0.86 -9.74
N ALA A 166 -2.64 0.80 -10.17
CA ALA A 166 -3.17 1.64 -11.24
C ALA A 166 -3.22 3.13 -10.85
N ALA A 167 -3.67 3.46 -9.63
CA ALA A 167 -3.67 4.83 -9.12
C ALA A 167 -2.24 5.38 -8.97
N GLN A 168 -1.32 4.58 -8.44
CA GLN A 168 0.09 4.96 -8.32
C GLN A 168 0.73 5.25 -9.68
N HIS A 169 0.47 4.37 -10.66
CA HIS A 169 0.92 4.51 -12.04
C HIS A 169 0.37 5.80 -12.66
N ALA A 170 -0.96 5.99 -12.61
CA ALA A 170 -1.63 7.16 -13.17
C ALA A 170 -1.07 8.48 -12.61
N ALA A 171 -0.91 8.60 -11.28
CA ALA A 171 -0.34 9.78 -10.66
C ALA A 171 1.14 9.99 -11.02
N ALA A 172 1.94 8.92 -11.14
CA ALA A 172 3.34 9.01 -11.54
C ALA A 172 3.49 9.46 -13.00
N VAL A 173 2.66 8.92 -13.89
CA VAL A 173 2.57 9.35 -15.30
C VAL A 173 2.20 10.83 -15.38
N ALA A 174 1.22 11.27 -14.59
CA ALA A 174 0.81 12.66 -14.56
C ALA A 174 1.91 13.61 -14.03
N ASP A 175 2.68 13.17 -13.04
CA ASP A 175 3.73 13.98 -12.43
C ASP A 175 5.00 14.04 -13.28
N VAL A 176 5.39 12.92 -13.90
CA VAL A 176 6.65 12.77 -14.64
C VAL A 176 6.44 12.91 -16.14
N LEU A 177 5.69 11.99 -16.76
CA LEU A 177 5.56 11.94 -18.22
C LEU A 177 4.78 13.12 -18.77
N LEU A 178 3.63 13.46 -18.18
CA LEU A 178 2.83 14.60 -18.62
C LEU A 178 3.58 15.93 -18.41
N SER A 179 4.39 16.04 -17.35
CA SER A 179 5.25 17.22 -17.14
C SER A 179 6.34 17.32 -18.21
N ALA A 180 7.00 16.22 -18.55
CA ALA A 180 8.05 16.17 -19.57
C ALA A 180 7.50 16.39 -20.98
N ALA A 181 6.31 15.85 -21.26
CA ALA A 181 5.64 15.92 -22.56
C ALA A 181 5.16 17.32 -22.95
N ARG A 182 5.19 18.31 -22.04
CA ARG A 182 4.88 19.71 -22.36
C ARG A 182 5.77 20.31 -23.45
N MET A 183 6.99 19.77 -23.58
CA MET A 183 7.94 20.19 -24.60
C MET A 183 7.71 19.50 -25.95
N LEU A 184 6.87 18.45 -26.00
CA LEU A 184 6.54 17.75 -27.23
C LEU A 184 5.41 18.49 -27.97
N PRO A 185 5.52 18.62 -29.30
CA PRO A 185 4.43 19.13 -30.12
C PRO A 185 3.34 18.05 -30.28
N GLY A 186 2.07 18.45 -30.22
CA GLY A 186 0.93 17.59 -30.52
C GLY A 186 -0.19 17.60 -29.47
N GLU A 187 -1.27 16.90 -29.77
CA GLU A 187 -2.46 16.81 -28.90
C GLU A 187 -2.35 15.70 -27.84
N ASP A 188 -1.34 14.83 -27.96
CA ASP A 188 -1.19 13.62 -27.13
C ASP A 188 -1.12 13.93 -25.63
N THR A 189 -0.53 15.06 -25.25
CA THR A 189 -0.49 15.52 -23.84
C THR A 189 -1.89 15.83 -23.31
N GLY A 190 -2.76 16.44 -24.12
CA GLY A 190 -4.16 16.70 -23.77
C GLY A 190 -4.96 15.40 -23.68
N VAL A 191 -4.78 14.51 -24.66
CA VAL A 191 -5.42 13.18 -24.69
C VAL A 191 -5.03 12.36 -23.46
N LEU A 192 -3.75 12.37 -23.07
CA LEU A 192 -3.27 11.67 -21.86
C LEU A 192 -3.92 12.23 -20.60
N LEU A 193 -4.00 13.56 -20.47
CA LEU A 193 -4.62 14.21 -19.32
C LEU A 193 -6.10 13.84 -19.18
N ASP A 194 -6.85 13.81 -20.28
CA ASP A 194 -8.26 13.45 -20.25
C ASP A 194 -8.48 11.96 -20.00
N ASN A 195 -7.63 11.09 -20.55
CA ASN A 195 -7.63 9.67 -20.22
C ASN A 195 -7.32 9.42 -18.74
N LEU A 196 -6.33 10.10 -18.15
CA LEU A 196 -5.98 9.99 -16.73
C LEU A 196 -7.19 10.27 -15.81
N LYS A 197 -7.90 11.38 -16.07
CA LYS A 197 -9.11 11.74 -15.30
C LYS A 197 -10.21 10.68 -15.42
N GLN A 198 -10.46 10.20 -16.64
CA GLN A 198 -11.47 9.17 -16.89
C GLN A 198 -11.08 7.85 -16.23
N PHE A 199 -9.80 7.48 -16.30
CA PHE A 199 -9.28 6.26 -15.72
C PHE A 199 -9.38 6.28 -14.19
N GLU A 200 -8.97 7.37 -13.52
CA GLU A 200 -9.17 7.52 -12.08
C GLU A 200 -10.65 7.47 -11.68
N GLN A 201 -11.52 8.09 -12.47
CA GLN A 201 -12.96 8.03 -12.24
C GLN A 201 -13.50 6.60 -12.36
N ALA A 202 -13.03 5.82 -13.35
CA ALA A 202 -13.38 4.42 -13.51
C ALA A 202 -12.86 3.54 -12.35
N LEU A 203 -11.64 3.78 -11.89
CA LEU A 203 -11.06 3.12 -10.70
C LEU A 203 -11.87 3.41 -9.43
N ARG A 204 -12.37 4.65 -9.28
CA ARG A 204 -13.25 5.02 -8.16
C ARG A 204 -14.57 4.25 -8.20
N VAL A 205 -15.19 4.13 -9.38
CA VAL A 205 -16.42 3.34 -9.57
C VAL A 205 -16.17 1.86 -9.29
N LEU A 206 -15.07 1.30 -9.81
CA LEU A 206 -14.67 -0.09 -9.56
C LEU A 206 -14.54 -0.38 -8.07
N LYS A 207 -13.79 0.46 -7.34
CA LYS A 207 -13.63 0.31 -5.89
C LYS A 207 -14.95 0.46 -5.16
N GLY A 208 -15.74 1.49 -5.46
CA GLY A 208 -17.04 1.69 -4.82
C GLY A 208 -17.98 0.49 -5.01
N ARG A 209 -18.02 -0.08 -6.22
CA ARG A 209 -18.79 -1.29 -6.52
C ARG A 209 -18.30 -2.50 -5.72
N ALA A 210 -16.99 -2.75 -5.68
CA ALA A 210 -16.41 -3.88 -4.95
C ALA A 210 -16.71 -3.83 -3.43
N TYR A 211 -16.96 -2.63 -2.90
CA TYR A 211 -17.24 -2.38 -1.49
C TYR A 211 -18.72 -2.12 -1.17
N GLY A 212 -19.61 -2.24 -2.15
CA GLY A 212 -21.05 -2.11 -1.94
C GLY A 212 -21.55 -0.68 -1.75
N ASP A 213 -20.84 0.32 -2.28
CA ASP A 213 -21.30 1.71 -2.29
C ASP A 213 -22.61 1.83 -3.05
N ALA A 214 -23.67 2.28 -2.36
CA ALA A 214 -25.03 2.37 -2.87
C ALA A 214 -25.16 3.13 -4.19
N ARG A 215 -24.24 4.06 -4.47
CA ARG A 215 -24.22 4.84 -5.72
C ARG A 215 -23.87 4.00 -6.96
N PHE A 216 -23.19 2.86 -6.79
CA PHE A 216 -22.65 2.05 -7.88
C PHE A 216 -23.18 0.61 -7.91
N LEU A 217 -24.08 0.25 -6.99
CA LEU A 217 -24.67 -1.10 -6.90
C LEU A 217 -25.41 -1.49 -8.17
N ASN A 218 -26.10 -0.54 -8.81
CA ASN A 218 -26.94 -0.77 -9.99
C ASN A 218 -26.13 -0.99 -11.29
N LEU A 219 -24.82 -0.76 -11.29
CA LEU A 219 -23.99 -0.99 -12.46
C LEU A 219 -23.76 -2.50 -12.68
N SER A 220 -23.27 -2.93 -13.84
CA SER A 220 -22.78 -4.31 -14.01
C SER A 220 -21.30 -4.42 -13.65
N ALA A 221 -20.91 -5.55 -13.05
CA ALA A 221 -19.50 -5.82 -12.75
C ALA A 221 -18.69 -5.96 -14.05
N THR A 222 -19.28 -6.65 -15.03
CA THR A 222 -18.69 -6.85 -16.36
C THR A 222 -18.53 -5.53 -17.11
N GLU A 223 -19.53 -4.64 -17.03
CA GLU A 223 -19.44 -3.32 -17.70
C GLU A 223 -18.41 -2.42 -17.03
N THR A 224 -18.35 -2.44 -15.69
CA THR A 224 -17.35 -1.67 -14.93
C THR A 224 -15.93 -2.09 -15.31
N TRP A 225 -15.67 -3.40 -15.35
CA TRP A 225 -14.35 -3.92 -15.75
C TRP A 225 -14.03 -3.63 -17.21
N ARG A 226 -14.99 -3.81 -18.12
CA ARG A 226 -14.82 -3.49 -19.55
C ARG A 226 -14.39 -2.04 -19.75
N GLU A 227 -14.97 -1.11 -19.01
CA GLU A 227 -14.62 0.31 -19.08
C GLU A 227 -13.22 0.60 -18.51
N VAL A 228 -12.87 -0.03 -17.39
CA VAL A 228 -11.53 0.07 -16.80
C VAL A 228 -10.46 -0.48 -17.76
N GLU A 229 -10.70 -1.63 -18.39
CA GLU A 229 -9.78 -2.23 -19.35
C GLU A 229 -9.65 -1.41 -20.64
N ARG A 230 -10.77 -0.85 -21.14
CA ARG A 230 -10.76 0.07 -22.28
C ARG A 230 -9.87 1.28 -21.98
N LEU A 231 -10.09 1.94 -20.85
CA LEU A 231 -9.33 3.12 -20.44
C LEU A 231 -7.86 2.79 -20.17
N LEU A 232 -7.55 1.63 -19.60
CA LEU A 232 -6.19 1.14 -19.41
C LEU A 232 -5.47 0.92 -20.75
N ALA A 233 -6.14 0.32 -21.74
CA ALA A 233 -5.57 0.13 -23.08
C ALA A 233 -5.33 1.47 -23.81
N GLU A 234 -6.25 2.42 -23.68
CA GLU A 234 -6.08 3.79 -24.20
C GLU A 234 -4.94 4.54 -23.50
N HIS A 235 -4.79 4.31 -22.19
CA HIS A 235 -3.69 4.83 -21.38
C HIS A 235 -2.35 4.30 -21.91
N GLU A 236 -2.22 2.98 -22.07
CA GLU A 236 -1.02 2.30 -22.60
C GLU A 236 -0.63 2.85 -23.98
N SER A 237 -1.61 2.97 -24.88
CA SER A 237 -1.39 3.48 -26.24
C SER A 237 -0.89 4.92 -26.25
N THR A 238 -1.51 5.79 -25.45
CA THR A 238 -1.12 7.22 -25.39
C THR A 238 0.21 7.42 -24.69
N GLU A 239 0.45 6.69 -23.61
CA GLU A 239 1.72 6.67 -22.88
C GLU A 239 2.86 6.20 -23.78
N THR A 240 2.65 5.15 -24.57
CA THR A 240 3.64 4.64 -25.55
C THR A 240 4.04 5.70 -26.57
N ARG A 241 3.06 6.48 -27.10
CA ARG A 241 3.34 7.56 -28.05
C ARG A 241 4.15 8.69 -27.42
N ILE A 242 3.79 9.10 -26.21
CA ILE A 242 4.51 10.14 -25.45
C ILE A 242 5.93 9.68 -25.11
N VAL A 243 6.10 8.47 -24.59
CA VAL A 243 7.41 7.88 -24.27
C VAL A 243 8.30 7.86 -25.51
N SER A 244 7.78 7.37 -26.64
CA SER A 244 8.52 7.36 -27.91
C SER A 244 8.98 8.78 -28.32
N GLY A 245 8.16 9.80 -28.08
CA GLY A 245 8.50 11.20 -28.32
C GLY A 245 9.61 11.70 -27.39
N LEU A 246 9.50 11.40 -26.09
CA LEU A 246 10.48 11.79 -25.07
C LEU A 246 11.84 11.13 -25.29
N GLU A 247 11.87 9.85 -25.64
CA GLU A 247 13.12 9.12 -25.92
C GLU A 247 13.85 9.69 -27.14
N ARG A 248 13.11 10.08 -28.19
CA ARG A 248 13.69 10.80 -29.34
C ARG A 248 14.23 12.18 -28.97
N LEU A 249 13.53 12.89 -28.09
CA LEU A 249 13.92 14.25 -27.67
C LEU A 249 15.16 14.23 -26.77
N HIS A 250 15.26 13.28 -25.85
CA HIS A 250 16.25 13.26 -24.77
C HIS A 250 17.41 12.27 -25.00
N GLY A 251 17.31 11.37 -25.98
CA GLY A 251 18.30 10.32 -26.20
C GLY A 251 18.33 9.27 -25.09
N ALA A 252 19.30 8.36 -25.14
CA ALA A 252 19.36 7.19 -24.25
C ALA A 252 19.55 7.54 -22.77
N ASP A 253 20.43 8.50 -22.46
CA ASP A 253 20.72 8.89 -21.07
C ASP A 253 19.50 9.58 -20.43
N GLY A 254 18.90 10.54 -21.13
CA GLY A 254 17.71 11.22 -20.63
C GLY A 254 16.47 10.31 -20.55
N ALA A 255 16.33 9.33 -21.44
CA ALA A 255 15.33 8.27 -21.32
C ALA A 255 15.54 7.42 -20.06
N THR A 256 16.78 7.09 -19.73
CA THR A 256 17.13 6.34 -18.51
C THR A 256 16.80 7.14 -17.25
N ASP A 257 17.08 8.44 -17.24
CA ASP A 257 16.75 9.31 -16.11
C ASP A 257 15.24 9.50 -15.95
N LEU A 258 14.49 9.63 -17.04
CA LEU A 258 13.02 9.66 -17.00
C LEU A 258 12.44 8.34 -16.50
N ALA A 259 12.99 7.19 -16.91
CA ALA A 259 12.58 5.88 -16.41
C ALA A 259 12.81 5.76 -14.90
N ARG A 260 13.98 6.19 -14.41
CA ARG A 260 14.29 6.22 -12.98
C ARG A 260 13.32 7.13 -12.22
N ALA A 261 13.08 8.33 -12.73
CA ALA A 261 12.16 9.29 -12.12
C ALA A 261 10.72 8.75 -12.06
N LEU A 262 10.24 8.12 -13.13
CA LEU A 262 8.91 7.50 -13.18
C LEU A 262 8.79 6.37 -12.15
N ALA A 263 9.76 5.46 -12.12
CA ALA A 263 9.78 4.33 -11.19
C ALA A 263 9.81 4.81 -9.73
N GLN A 264 10.67 5.78 -9.39
CA GLN A 264 10.74 6.37 -8.05
C GLN A 264 9.44 7.07 -7.69
N ARG A 265 8.88 7.87 -8.61
CA ARG A 265 7.67 8.63 -8.32
C ARG A 265 6.49 7.70 -8.01
N GLN A 266 6.34 6.62 -8.76
CA GLN A 266 5.25 5.65 -8.57
C GLN A 266 5.17 5.10 -7.14
N TRP A 267 6.29 4.81 -6.49
CA TRP A 267 6.30 4.34 -5.10
C TRP A 267 5.79 5.39 -4.11
N SER A 268 6.07 6.66 -4.40
CA SER A 268 5.61 7.81 -3.61
C SER A 268 4.23 8.34 -4.04
N SER A 269 3.57 7.71 -5.01
CA SER A 269 2.28 8.16 -5.54
C SER A 269 1.09 7.66 -4.70
N PRO A 270 -0.04 8.39 -4.68
CA PRO A 270 -1.29 7.95 -4.08
C PRO A 270 -1.71 6.54 -4.50
N THR A 271 -2.28 5.78 -3.58
CA THR A 271 -2.79 4.41 -3.80
C THR A 271 -4.30 4.39 -4.06
N ARG A 272 -4.93 5.57 -4.08
CA ARG A 272 -6.34 5.74 -4.38
C ARG A 272 -6.51 6.71 -5.56
N PRO A 273 -7.55 6.53 -6.38
CA PRO A 273 -7.87 7.48 -7.43
C PRO A 273 -8.43 8.77 -6.82
N HIS A 274 -8.00 9.92 -7.33
CA HIS A 274 -8.41 11.24 -6.87
C HIS A 274 -8.91 12.09 -8.06
N PRO A 275 -10.02 11.68 -8.72
CA PRO A 275 -10.44 12.21 -10.03
C PRO A 275 -10.88 13.67 -10.02
N ASN A 276 -11.11 14.25 -8.84
CA ASN A 276 -11.49 15.65 -8.68
C ASN A 276 -10.30 16.54 -8.27
N SER A 277 -9.11 15.97 -8.12
CA SER A 277 -7.91 16.71 -7.75
C SER A 277 -7.23 17.34 -8.98
N PRO A 278 -6.33 18.31 -8.82
CA PRO A 278 -5.48 18.74 -9.92
C PRO A 278 -4.59 17.58 -10.40
N HIS A 279 -4.61 17.27 -11.70
CA HIS A 279 -3.84 16.13 -12.25
C HIS A 279 -2.51 16.56 -12.90
N ALA A 280 -2.26 17.86 -13.09
CA ALA A 280 -1.12 18.32 -13.89
C ALA A 280 -0.34 19.47 -13.24
N GLY A 281 0.95 19.52 -13.52
CA GLY A 281 1.83 20.61 -13.11
C GLY A 281 2.15 20.62 -11.62
N VAL A 282 2.58 21.79 -11.12
CA VAL A 282 3.00 21.96 -9.73
C VAL A 282 1.84 21.73 -8.76
N ALA A 283 0.64 22.22 -9.10
CA ALA A 283 -0.56 22.00 -8.31
C ALA A 283 -0.92 20.50 -8.20
N GLY A 284 -0.81 19.74 -9.30
CA GLY A 284 -1.05 18.31 -9.29
C GLY A 284 -0.03 17.53 -8.46
N ARG A 285 1.27 17.82 -8.65
CA ARG A 285 2.34 17.21 -7.83
C ARG A 285 2.14 17.41 -6.34
N PHE A 286 1.77 18.62 -5.93
CA PHE A 286 1.49 18.93 -4.52
C PHE A 286 0.24 18.20 -4.02
N ALA A 287 -0.83 18.14 -4.83
CA ALA A 287 -2.04 17.39 -4.50
C ALA A 287 -1.74 15.90 -4.32
N HIS A 288 -1.01 15.27 -5.26
CA HIS A 288 -0.60 13.87 -5.15
C HIS A 288 0.29 13.61 -3.93
N GLN A 289 1.15 14.55 -3.55
CA GLN A 289 1.95 14.41 -2.31
C GLN A 289 1.08 14.41 -1.06
N LEU A 290 0.10 15.32 -0.96
CA LEU A 290 -0.84 15.35 0.15
C LEU A 290 -1.73 14.10 0.18
N TRP A 291 -2.21 13.67 -0.99
CA TRP A 291 -3.01 12.46 -1.11
C TRP A 291 -2.24 11.21 -0.78
N ARG A 292 -0.95 11.12 -1.11
CA ARG A 292 -0.11 10.00 -0.66
C ARG A 292 -0.10 9.91 0.85
N ILE A 293 0.09 11.03 1.56
CA ILE A 293 0.12 11.06 3.02
C ILE A 293 -1.23 10.58 3.59
N ALA A 294 -2.33 11.16 3.11
CA ALA A 294 -3.67 10.74 3.50
C ALA A 294 -3.91 9.25 3.20
N ASP A 295 -3.55 8.78 2.02
CA ASP A 295 -3.73 7.41 1.59
C ASP A 295 -2.92 6.42 2.43
N SER A 296 -1.68 6.75 2.85
CA SER A 296 -0.95 5.89 3.81
C SER A 296 -1.75 5.69 5.08
N THR A 297 -2.30 6.77 5.64
CA THR A 297 -3.10 6.67 6.86
C THR A 297 -4.36 5.85 6.61
N TRP A 298 -5.00 6.01 5.46
CA TRP A 298 -6.21 5.24 5.10
C TRP A 298 -5.89 3.78 4.81
N ASP A 299 -4.77 3.46 4.20
CA ASP A 299 -4.34 2.10 3.88
C ASP A 299 -3.82 1.35 5.10
N GLU A 300 -3.20 2.04 6.04
CA GLU A 300 -2.82 1.53 7.36
C GLU A 300 -4.08 1.24 8.19
N LEU A 301 -5.06 2.15 8.18
CA LEU A 301 -6.36 1.96 8.84
C LEU A 301 -7.21 0.87 8.19
N GLU A 302 -7.16 0.71 6.86
CA GLU A 302 -7.86 -0.35 6.10
C GLU A 302 -7.03 -1.64 5.97
N GLY A 303 -5.82 -1.73 6.53
CA GLY A 303 -4.99 -2.94 6.48
C GLY A 303 -4.89 -3.61 5.10
N ARG A 304 -4.73 -2.85 4.00
CA ARG A 304 -4.83 -3.39 2.62
C ARG A 304 -3.62 -4.21 2.16
N GLY A 305 -2.52 -4.25 2.92
CA GLY A 305 -1.32 -5.03 2.58
C GLY A 305 -0.79 -4.69 1.18
N LEU A 306 -0.83 -3.41 0.81
CA LEU A 306 -0.38 -2.90 -0.48
C LEU A 306 1.16 -2.84 -0.52
N PRO A 307 1.78 -2.81 -1.72
CA PRO A 307 3.22 -2.67 -1.84
C PRO A 307 3.69 -1.40 -1.11
N THR A 308 4.30 -1.56 0.06
CA THR A 308 5.04 -0.48 0.73
C THR A 308 6.39 -0.32 0.03
N GLU A 309 6.96 0.89 0.06
CA GLU A 309 8.35 1.14 -0.36
C GLU A 309 9.29 0.02 0.16
N PRO A 310 10.32 -0.38 -0.60
CA PRO A 310 11.51 -0.93 0.02
C PRO A 310 12.01 0.12 1.01
N ALA A 311 11.93 -0.17 2.31
CA ALA A 311 12.25 0.81 3.34
C ALA A 311 13.70 1.31 3.18
N GLU A 312 13.88 2.53 2.66
CA GLU A 312 15.03 3.33 3.02
C GLU A 312 14.68 4.08 4.31
N HIS A 313 15.43 3.81 5.37
CA HIS A 313 15.27 4.49 6.66
C HIS A 313 15.59 5.98 6.52
N ALA A 314 14.59 6.81 6.25
CA ALA A 314 14.74 8.26 6.21
C ALA A 314 14.30 8.92 7.53
N ASN A 315 15.30 9.44 8.25
CA ASN A 315 15.26 10.44 9.34
C ASN A 315 14.88 9.96 10.75
N ARG A 316 15.90 9.46 11.46
CA ARG A 316 15.88 9.21 12.92
C ARG A 316 16.08 10.44 13.81
N HIS A 317 16.24 11.66 13.27
CA HIS A 317 16.54 12.86 14.09
C HIS A 317 15.87 14.12 13.54
N SER A 318 14.54 14.21 13.62
CA SER A 318 13.80 15.46 13.37
C SER A 318 13.21 15.98 14.67
N ALA A 319 13.23 17.30 14.88
CA ALA A 319 12.64 17.93 16.07
C ALA A 319 11.15 17.55 16.27
N PHE A 320 10.44 17.25 15.18
CA PHE A 320 9.04 16.80 15.23
C PHE A 320 8.89 15.37 15.78
N SER A 321 9.87 14.48 15.55
CA SER A 321 9.82 13.11 16.11
C SER A 321 10.06 13.10 17.63
N HIS A 322 10.86 14.04 18.14
CA HIS A 322 11.06 14.18 19.60
C HIS A 322 9.80 14.69 20.30
N TYR A 323 9.09 15.64 19.70
CA TYR A 323 7.83 16.16 20.22
C TYR A 323 6.69 15.12 20.24
N LEU A 324 6.59 14.28 19.21
CA LEU A 324 5.49 13.32 19.09
C LEU A 324 5.66 12.05 19.95
N PHE A 325 6.89 11.60 20.15
CA PHE A 325 7.18 10.30 20.80
C PHE A 325 7.80 10.43 22.19
N GLY A 326 7.96 11.65 22.72
CA GLY A 326 8.35 11.88 24.12
C GLY A 326 9.66 11.19 24.51
N THR A 327 10.65 11.20 23.62
CA THR A 327 12.01 10.76 23.97
C THR A 327 12.73 11.89 24.68
N PRO A 328 13.46 11.63 25.78
CA PRO A 328 14.13 12.69 26.52
C PRO A 328 15.21 13.36 25.66
N ASP A 329 15.27 14.69 25.74
CA ASP A 329 16.41 15.48 25.26
C ASP A 329 17.61 15.15 26.16
N ASP A 330 18.60 14.42 25.65
CA ASP A 330 19.91 14.33 26.32
C ASP A 330 20.68 15.64 26.08
N ALA A 331 20.29 16.68 26.83
CA ALA A 331 21.03 17.92 26.94
C ALA A 331 21.69 18.03 28.33
N GLY A 332 23.00 17.74 28.37
CA GLY A 332 23.94 18.08 29.45
C GLY A 332 24.23 16.93 30.43
N SER A 333 25.46 16.65 30.87
CA SER A 333 26.74 17.37 30.79
C SER A 333 27.87 16.41 31.30
N PRO A 334 29.08 16.84 31.70
CA PRO A 334 30.36 16.53 31.04
C PRO A 334 31.30 15.58 31.84
N GLY A 335 32.22 14.93 31.14
CA GLY A 335 33.36 14.21 31.74
C GLY A 335 34.04 13.39 30.64
N GLY A 336 35.29 13.64 30.22
CA GLY A 336 36.46 13.88 31.06
C GLY A 336 37.17 12.54 31.28
N THR A 337 37.95 12.09 30.29
CA THR A 337 39.11 11.19 30.36
C THR A 337 39.69 11.18 28.94
N ASP A 338 40.64 12.04 28.62
CA ASP A 338 42.08 11.81 28.83
C ASP A 338 42.50 10.35 28.60
N THR A 339 43.09 10.09 27.45
CA THR A 339 44.02 8.97 27.26
C THR A 339 45.12 9.43 26.31
N PRO A 340 46.40 9.25 26.67
CA PRO A 340 47.51 9.89 25.99
C PRO A 340 47.90 9.13 24.71
N HIS A 341 48.09 9.87 23.62
CA HIS A 341 48.79 9.37 22.45
C HIS A 341 50.29 9.32 22.74
N ILE A 342 50.84 8.11 22.92
CA ILE A 342 52.28 7.85 22.77
C ILE A 342 52.51 7.21 21.40
N HIS A 343 53.16 8.02 20.55
CA HIS A 343 54.18 7.73 19.54
C HIS A 343 54.24 6.33 18.90
N GLN A 344 54.11 6.34 17.57
CA GLN A 344 55.12 5.73 16.70
C GLN A 344 55.53 6.73 15.60
N ASP A 345 56.79 7.12 15.67
CA ASP A 345 57.55 7.84 14.64
C ASP A 345 58.36 6.79 13.85
N PRO A 346 58.48 6.93 12.53
CA PRO A 346 59.68 6.47 11.86
C PRO A 346 60.27 7.54 10.93
N GLY A 347 61.03 8.48 11.50
CA GLY A 347 62.44 8.69 11.18
C GLY A 347 62.83 9.55 9.97
N LYS A 348 63.84 10.39 10.24
CA LYS A 348 64.78 11.12 9.35
C LYS A 348 64.31 12.47 8.80
N GLN A 349 64.82 13.57 9.34
CA GLN A 349 66.17 14.12 9.13
C GLN A 349 66.55 15.08 10.26
#